data_AF-A0A2E0BTX0-F1
#
_entry.id   AF-A0A2E0BTX0-F1
#
_cell.length_a   1.000
_cell.length_b   1.000
_cell.length_c   1.000
_cell.angle_alpha   90.00
_cell.angle_beta   90.00
_cell.angle_gamma   90.00
#
_symmetry.space_group_name_H-M   'P 1'
#
loop_
_entity.id
_entity.type
_entity.pdbx_description
1 polymer ?
#
loop_
_entity_poly.entity_id
_entity_poly.type
_entity_poly.pdbx_seq_one_letter_code
_entity_poly.pdbx_strand_id
1 'polypeptide(L)'
;MLTEIYSQSNEGYPSDLTAAGGTLFFVADDGINGFELWKSDGTTLGTVMVKDINSGSDSGYPMYLTAVGNTLFFEANDGYNGRALWKSDGTASGTVLVADPYSASDGSSPLDLLTAVGNTLFFRAYTTTNGVELWKSDGTSTGTVMVKDINSGSSGSYPAKFTAVGTTIYFSASDGLNGQELWKSDGTASGTVMVKDINSGSSSSSPSELTAVGNTLYFSAIDGLNGQELWKSEGASSNTVLVKDIWTGSTGGGPNLLTAIGGSLYFSANDGINGTELWKSDGNSSGTVMVKDIYSGSSSSSIGELTAIGSTLYFRANDGIHQIELWKSDGTMSGTVMVTDININNNNGDAYQGHGYPSLITSVGDTIYFKAYDGIHGTELWKSDGTAAGTLIVKDISPGDSSDSSYLLRELTPVGNAIYFVAQTENGLIIGDTNEGELWVYLL
;
A
#
# COMPACT_ATOMS: atom_id res chain seq x y z
N MET A 1 36.32 -5.45 2.48
CA MET A 1 35.75 -4.51 3.46
C MET A 1 34.47 -4.04 2.84
N LEU A 2 33.35 -4.41 3.45
CA LEU A 2 32.04 -3.91 3.08
C LEU A 2 31.96 -2.45 3.43
N THR A 3 31.39 -1.66 2.53
CA THR A 3 31.06 -0.27 2.80
C THR A 3 29.90 -0.27 3.77
N GLU A 4 30.18 0.19 4.98
CA GLU A 4 29.22 0.66 5.95
C GLU A 4 28.23 1.61 5.25
N ILE A 5 26.93 1.28 5.22
CA ILE A 5 25.91 2.26 4.85
C ILE A 5 25.61 3.03 6.13
N TYR A 6 26.47 4.01 6.40
CA TYR A 6 26.66 4.67 7.68
C TYR A 6 25.34 5.09 8.38
N SER A 7 25.22 4.75 9.66
CA SER A 7 24.07 5.03 10.52
C SER A 7 24.38 6.00 11.68
N GLN A 8 25.00 7.17 11.45
CA GLN A 8 25.21 8.15 12.55
C GLN A 8 24.34 9.41 12.52
N SER A 9 23.29 9.43 11.72
CA SER A 9 22.14 10.31 11.95
C SER A 9 20.87 9.49 11.74
N ASN A 10 19.76 9.94 12.32
CA ASN A 10 18.43 9.35 12.12
C ASN A 10 17.92 9.51 10.66
N GLU A 11 18.79 9.48 9.66
CA GLU A 11 18.52 9.91 8.29
C GLU A 11 19.28 9.04 7.26
N GLY A 12 19.52 7.74 7.51
CA GLY A 12 20.17 6.82 6.53
C GLY A 12 19.42 5.51 6.27
N TYR A 13 18.16 5.41 6.69
CA TYR A 13 17.40 4.16 6.67
C TYR A 13 17.13 3.66 5.24
N PRO A 14 17.39 2.38 4.93
CA PRO A 14 16.78 1.74 3.78
C PRO A 14 15.26 1.90 3.82
N SER A 15 14.69 2.34 2.71
CA SER A 15 13.25 2.55 2.60
C SER A 15 12.75 2.27 1.19
N ASP A 16 11.43 2.16 1.06
CA ASP A 16 10.73 1.99 -0.23
C ASP A 16 11.10 0.67 -0.92
N LEU A 17 11.20 -0.41 -0.13
CA LEU A 17 11.62 -1.73 -0.61
C LEU A 17 10.65 -2.24 -1.67
N THR A 18 11.13 -2.29 -2.91
CA THR A 18 10.32 -2.61 -4.09
C THR A 18 10.93 -3.76 -4.86
N ALA A 19 10.15 -4.82 -5.06
CA ALA A 19 10.53 -5.93 -5.91
C ALA A 19 10.30 -5.58 -7.39
N ALA A 20 11.33 -5.67 -8.23
CA ALA A 20 11.20 -5.54 -9.68
C ALA A 20 12.13 -6.52 -10.40
N GLY A 21 11.60 -7.29 -11.36
CA GLY A 21 12.40 -8.24 -12.14
C GLY A 21 13.14 -9.32 -11.30
N GLY A 22 12.62 -9.67 -10.11
CA GLY A 22 13.26 -10.61 -9.19
C GLY A 22 14.45 -10.03 -8.40
N THR A 23 14.65 -8.71 -8.44
CA THR A 23 15.65 -7.99 -7.66
C THR A 23 14.94 -7.09 -6.65
N LEU A 24 15.51 -6.92 -5.45
CA LEU A 24 15.06 -5.91 -4.51
C LEU A 24 15.69 -4.55 -4.89
N PHE A 25 14.86 -3.52 -5.02
CA PHE A 25 15.29 -2.12 -5.08
C PHE A 25 14.88 -1.40 -3.80
N PHE A 26 15.69 -0.43 -3.38
CA PHE A 26 15.41 0.38 -2.19
C PHE A 26 16.21 1.68 -2.27
N VAL A 27 15.90 2.60 -1.37
CA VAL A 27 16.58 3.89 -1.22
C VAL A 27 17.47 3.84 0.02
N ALA A 28 18.73 4.21 -0.08
CA ALA A 28 19.68 4.20 1.05
C ALA A 28 20.81 5.23 0.87
N ASP A 29 21.46 5.60 1.96
CA ASP A 29 22.59 6.55 2.02
C ASP A 29 23.84 5.90 2.62
N ASP A 30 24.92 5.78 1.84
CA ASP A 30 26.18 5.19 2.29
C ASP A 30 27.10 6.14 3.09
N GLY A 31 26.62 7.35 3.41
CA GLY A 31 27.38 8.39 4.08
C GLY A 31 28.40 9.09 3.18
N ILE A 32 28.49 8.70 1.91
CA ILE A 32 29.36 9.31 0.90
C ILE A 32 28.53 9.99 -0.18
N ASN A 33 27.43 9.35 -0.59
CA ASN A 33 26.64 9.71 -1.76
C ASN A 33 25.23 10.21 -1.47
N GLY A 34 24.85 10.34 -0.19
CA GLY A 34 23.48 10.69 0.15
C GLY A 34 22.48 9.59 -0.23
N PHE A 35 21.19 9.89 -0.13
CA PHE A 35 20.13 8.94 -0.48
C PHE A 35 20.04 8.71 -1.98
N GLU A 36 20.34 7.48 -2.39
CA GLU A 36 20.39 7.05 -3.78
C GLU A 36 19.62 5.75 -4.02
N LEU A 37 19.52 5.34 -5.29
CA LEU A 37 18.87 4.08 -5.66
C LEU A 37 19.84 2.92 -5.48
N TRP A 38 19.45 1.93 -4.69
CA TRP A 38 20.20 0.70 -4.44
C TRP A 38 19.44 -0.53 -4.90
N LYS A 39 20.18 -1.63 -5.06
CA LYS A 39 19.61 -2.95 -5.30
C LYS A 39 20.29 -4.02 -4.46
N SER A 40 19.59 -5.14 -4.24
CA SER A 40 20.14 -6.34 -3.60
C SER A 40 19.56 -7.60 -4.24
N ASP A 41 20.40 -8.65 -4.31
CA ASP A 41 20.02 -10.03 -4.62
C ASP A 41 20.01 -10.93 -3.35
N GLY A 42 20.08 -10.31 -2.18
CA GLY A 42 20.21 -10.99 -0.90
C GLY A 42 21.66 -11.14 -0.48
N THR A 43 22.64 -11.04 -1.39
CA THR A 43 24.04 -11.16 -1.01
C THR A 43 24.68 -9.80 -0.71
N THR A 44 25.65 -9.83 0.17
CA THR A 44 26.61 -8.75 0.41
C THR A 44 27.23 -8.16 -0.87
N LEU A 45 27.59 -9.02 -1.84
CA LEU A 45 28.23 -8.58 -3.09
C LEU A 45 27.23 -8.04 -4.11
N GLY A 46 25.99 -8.52 -4.09
CA GLY A 46 24.91 -8.03 -4.94
C GLY A 46 24.16 -6.83 -4.36
N THR A 47 24.49 -6.42 -3.12
CA THR A 47 23.97 -5.21 -2.49
C THR A 47 24.83 -4.02 -2.89
N VAL A 48 24.37 -3.25 -3.87
CA VAL A 48 25.14 -2.17 -4.49
C VAL A 48 24.26 -1.00 -4.88
N MET A 49 24.84 0.21 -4.86
CA MET A 49 24.23 1.39 -5.45
C MET A 49 24.08 1.18 -6.95
N VAL A 50 22.88 1.45 -7.46
CA VAL A 50 22.58 1.33 -8.90
C VAL A 50 23.19 2.51 -9.64
N LYS A 51 23.03 3.72 -9.10
CA LYS A 51 23.56 4.97 -9.65
C LYS A 51 23.56 6.05 -8.56
N ASP A 52 24.64 6.82 -8.53
CA ASP A 52 24.72 8.13 -7.88
C ASP A 52 23.99 9.15 -8.78
N ILE A 53 22.70 9.38 -8.51
CA ILE A 53 21.84 10.23 -9.34
C ILE A 53 22.21 11.70 -9.14
N ASN A 54 22.40 12.14 -7.89
CA ASN A 54 22.88 13.47 -7.58
C ASN A 54 24.35 13.44 -7.18
N SER A 55 25.23 13.60 -8.18
CA SER A 55 26.66 13.31 -8.03
C SER A 55 27.31 14.02 -6.85
N GLY A 56 28.08 13.26 -6.07
CA GLY A 56 28.81 13.78 -4.91
C GLY A 56 28.14 13.37 -3.62
N SER A 57 28.11 14.23 -2.61
CA SER A 57 27.51 13.96 -1.29
C SER A 57 26.06 14.43 -1.16
N ASP A 58 25.49 14.96 -2.24
CA ASP A 58 24.12 15.43 -2.24
C ASP A 58 23.18 14.26 -2.56
N SER A 59 21.98 14.25 -2.00
CA SER A 59 21.04 13.13 -2.20
C SER A 59 20.24 13.27 -3.50
N GLY A 60 20.06 12.16 -4.21
CA GLY A 60 19.11 12.02 -5.30
C GLY A 60 17.64 11.93 -4.86
N TYR A 61 17.41 11.52 -3.61
CA TYR A 61 16.09 11.29 -3.01
C TYR A 61 15.11 10.52 -3.93
N PRO A 62 15.45 9.30 -4.42
CA PRO A 62 14.47 8.49 -5.11
C PRO A 62 13.23 8.25 -4.22
N MET A 63 12.03 8.27 -4.80
CA MET A 63 10.79 7.96 -4.09
C MET A 63 9.71 7.41 -5.01
N TYR A 64 8.72 6.74 -4.42
CA TYR A 64 7.61 6.11 -5.11
C TYR A 64 8.09 5.01 -6.07
N LEU A 65 9.05 4.21 -5.63
CA LEU A 65 9.58 3.10 -6.41
C LEU A 65 8.44 2.19 -6.88
N THR A 66 8.24 2.11 -8.20
CA THR A 66 7.11 1.42 -8.81
C THR A 66 7.58 0.53 -9.94
N ALA A 67 7.34 -0.78 -9.82
CA ALA A 67 7.64 -1.74 -10.86
C ALA A 67 6.59 -1.67 -12.00
N VAL A 68 7.05 -1.47 -13.23
CA VAL A 68 6.25 -1.60 -14.47
C VAL A 68 6.91 -2.67 -15.33
N GLY A 69 6.40 -3.91 -15.23
CA GLY A 69 7.08 -5.08 -15.78
C GLY A 69 8.46 -5.27 -15.13
N ASN A 70 9.52 -5.23 -15.92
CA ASN A 70 10.91 -5.33 -15.44
C ASN A 70 11.60 -3.97 -15.26
N THR A 71 10.90 -2.87 -15.49
CA THR A 71 11.46 -1.52 -15.34
C THR A 71 10.97 -0.92 -14.03
N LEU A 72 11.88 -0.34 -13.26
CA LEU A 72 11.52 0.45 -12.09
C LEU A 72 11.31 1.91 -12.52
N PHE A 73 10.20 2.51 -12.13
CA PHE A 73 9.92 3.94 -12.27
C PHE A 73 9.86 4.60 -10.90
N PHE A 74 10.33 5.85 -10.82
CA PHE A 74 10.40 6.59 -9.57
C PHE A 74 10.58 8.08 -9.81
N GLU A 75 10.32 8.89 -8.79
CA GLU A 75 10.72 10.31 -8.76
C GLU A 75 12.15 10.40 -8.21
N ALA A 76 13.01 11.23 -8.79
CA ALA A 76 14.34 11.55 -8.22
C ALA A 76 14.85 12.93 -8.69
N ASN A 77 15.85 13.47 -8.01
CA ASN A 77 16.47 14.76 -8.29
C ASN A 77 17.96 14.60 -8.58
N ASP A 78 18.45 15.07 -9.75
CA ASP A 78 19.86 14.99 -10.11
C ASP A 78 20.67 16.26 -9.77
N GLY A 79 20.08 17.19 -9.02
CA GLY A 79 20.68 18.48 -8.68
C GLY A 79 20.61 19.51 -9.80
N TYR A 80 20.16 19.14 -11.01
CA TYR A 80 20.10 20.03 -12.17
C TYR A 80 18.66 20.29 -12.65
N ASN A 81 17.86 19.22 -12.75
CA ASN A 81 16.49 19.25 -13.29
C ASN A 81 15.43 19.32 -12.18
N GLY A 82 15.84 19.41 -10.91
CA GLY A 82 14.91 19.24 -9.80
C GLY A 82 14.36 17.82 -9.77
N ARG A 83 13.21 17.63 -9.12
CA ARG A 83 12.56 16.31 -9.07
C ARG A 83 11.90 16.01 -10.41
N ALA A 84 12.10 14.80 -10.92
CA ALA A 84 11.60 14.40 -12.24
C ALA A 84 11.27 12.90 -12.28
N LEU A 85 10.66 12.44 -13.37
CA LEU A 85 10.40 11.02 -13.60
C LEU A 85 11.67 10.32 -14.08
N TRP A 86 12.09 9.29 -13.35
CA TRP A 86 13.22 8.43 -13.69
C TRP A 86 12.78 7.00 -13.94
N LYS A 87 13.63 6.25 -14.63
CA LYS A 87 13.51 4.81 -14.74
C LYS A 87 14.85 4.11 -14.54
N SER A 88 14.80 2.85 -14.16
CA SER A 88 15.96 1.96 -14.04
C SER A 88 15.65 0.55 -14.51
N ASP A 89 16.64 -0.10 -15.14
CA ASP A 89 16.67 -1.54 -15.41
C ASP A 89 17.56 -2.30 -14.41
N GLY A 90 18.00 -1.64 -13.34
CA GLY A 90 18.95 -2.17 -12.36
C GLY A 90 20.42 -1.98 -12.72
N THR A 91 20.74 -1.24 -13.78
CA THR A 91 22.10 -0.84 -14.13
C THR A 91 22.28 0.68 -14.08
N ALA A 92 23.51 1.14 -13.84
CA ALA A 92 23.82 2.57 -13.87
C ALA A 92 23.49 3.21 -15.23
N SER A 93 23.77 2.51 -16.34
CA SER A 93 23.51 3.01 -17.70
C SER A 93 22.03 3.02 -18.07
N GLY A 94 21.24 2.07 -17.56
CA GLY A 94 19.79 2.06 -17.74
C GLY A 94 19.02 2.92 -16.73
N THR A 95 19.71 3.51 -15.76
CA THR A 95 19.13 4.47 -14.80
C THR A 95 19.20 5.88 -15.36
N VAL A 96 18.09 6.33 -15.93
CA VAL A 96 18.03 7.55 -16.75
C VAL A 96 16.78 8.37 -16.46
N LEU A 97 16.92 9.69 -16.59
CA LEU A 97 15.82 10.64 -16.61
C LEU A 97 14.89 10.29 -17.78
N VAL A 98 13.60 10.12 -17.50
CA VAL A 98 12.56 9.89 -18.51
C VAL A 98 12.03 11.23 -18.99
N ALA A 99 11.54 12.04 -18.07
CA ALA A 99 10.96 13.32 -18.35
C ALA A 99 10.97 14.17 -17.09
N ASP A 100 11.26 15.45 -17.27
CA ASP A 100 10.88 16.49 -16.33
C ASP A 100 9.54 17.07 -16.82
N PRO A 101 8.40 16.76 -16.17
CA PRO A 101 7.12 17.35 -16.55
C PRO A 101 7.02 18.83 -16.16
N TYR A 102 7.97 19.37 -15.41
CA TYR A 102 8.00 20.74 -14.93
C TYR A 102 8.70 21.67 -15.94
N SER A 103 8.29 22.93 -15.95
CA SER A 103 9.17 24.01 -16.40
C SER A 103 10.06 24.46 -15.24
N ALA A 104 11.26 24.97 -15.52
CA ALA A 104 12.21 25.43 -14.48
C ALA A 104 11.65 26.49 -13.50
N SER A 105 10.47 27.06 -13.77
CA SER A 105 9.74 27.99 -12.90
C SER A 105 8.68 27.36 -11.98
N ASP A 106 8.38 26.07 -12.12
CA ASP A 106 7.20 25.46 -11.49
C ASP A 106 7.42 24.98 -10.04
N GLY A 107 8.65 25.03 -9.53
CA GLY A 107 8.98 24.61 -8.15
C GLY A 107 8.86 23.09 -7.92
N SER A 108 9.19 22.62 -6.71
CA SER A 108 9.06 21.21 -6.32
C SER A 108 7.58 20.85 -6.12
N SER A 109 6.94 20.31 -7.15
CA SER A 109 5.51 20.01 -7.15
C SER A 109 5.28 18.49 -7.30
N PRO A 110 4.11 17.94 -6.96
CA PRO A 110 3.97 16.50 -6.75
C PRO A 110 4.05 15.72 -8.07
N LEU A 111 5.04 14.86 -8.19
CA LEU A 111 5.02 13.67 -9.05
C LEU A 111 4.88 12.47 -8.13
N ASP A 112 3.68 11.91 -8.04
CA ASP A 112 3.41 10.81 -7.10
C ASP A 112 2.28 9.90 -7.64
N LEU A 113 1.86 8.92 -6.81
CA LEU A 113 0.82 7.95 -7.13
C LEU A 113 1.09 7.13 -8.41
N LEU A 114 2.37 6.80 -8.63
CA LEU A 114 2.81 5.97 -9.75
C LEU A 114 2.05 4.64 -9.74
N THR A 115 1.34 4.36 -10.82
CA THR A 115 0.49 3.17 -10.96
C THR A 115 0.65 2.59 -12.36
N ALA A 116 1.03 1.31 -12.43
CA ALA A 116 1.16 0.59 -13.68
C ALA A 116 -0.21 0.14 -14.22
N VAL A 117 -0.46 0.38 -15.51
CA VAL A 117 -1.60 -0.19 -16.26
C VAL A 117 -1.07 -0.79 -17.55
N GLY A 118 -0.83 -2.11 -17.52
CA GLY A 118 -0.06 -2.78 -18.57
C GLY A 118 1.35 -2.19 -18.66
N ASN A 119 1.71 -1.67 -19.83
CA ASN A 119 3.01 -1.03 -20.08
C ASN A 119 2.99 0.50 -19.93
N THR A 120 1.87 1.08 -19.50
CA THR A 120 1.74 2.53 -19.29
C THR A 120 1.84 2.82 -17.80
N LEU A 121 2.68 3.78 -17.44
CA LEU A 121 2.69 4.34 -16.09
C LEU A 121 1.71 5.50 -16.04
N PHE A 122 0.77 5.50 -15.09
CA PHE A 122 -0.04 6.66 -14.75
C PHE A 122 0.44 7.25 -13.43
N PHE A 123 0.37 8.57 -13.32
CA PHE A 123 0.77 9.34 -12.15
C PHE A 123 0.05 10.69 -12.18
N ARG A 124 0.09 11.47 -11.11
CA ARG A 124 -0.33 12.88 -11.19
C ARG A 124 0.89 13.77 -11.22
N ALA A 125 0.78 14.89 -11.93
CA ALA A 125 1.82 15.90 -12.00
C ALA A 125 1.22 17.30 -12.04
N TYR A 126 1.95 18.27 -11.51
CA TYR A 126 1.55 19.67 -11.47
C TYR A 126 2.25 20.50 -12.56
N THR A 127 1.51 21.43 -13.16
CA THR A 127 2.08 22.56 -13.90
C THR A 127 1.47 23.88 -13.43
N THR A 128 2.16 24.99 -13.61
CA THR A 128 1.61 26.32 -13.26
C THR A 128 0.37 26.69 -14.09
N THR A 129 0.20 26.11 -15.27
CA THR A 129 -0.93 26.39 -16.17
C THR A 129 -2.16 25.54 -15.90
N ASN A 130 -1.99 24.30 -15.43
CA ASN A 130 -3.07 23.32 -15.34
C ASN A 130 -3.27 22.76 -13.92
N GLY A 131 -2.45 23.17 -12.94
CA GLY A 131 -2.50 22.57 -11.61
C GLY A 131 -2.13 21.08 -11.64
N VAL A 132 -2.57 20.33 -10.62
CA VAL A 132 -2.33 18.89 -10.49
C VAL A 132 -3.35 18.11 -11.34
N GLU A 133 -2.87 17.36 -12.34
CA GLU A 133 -3.70 16.61 -13.29
C GLU A 133 -3.22 15.17 -13.48
N LEU A 134 -3.99 14.37 -14.23
CA LEU A 134 -3.61 13.00 -14.60
C LEU A 134 -2.59 13.01 -15.74
N TRP A 135 -1.47 12.33 -15.54
CA TRP A 135 -0.40 12.15 -16.52
C TRP A 135 -0.17 10.67 -16.81
N LYS A 136 0.47 10.41 -17.96
CA LYS A 136 0.94 9.08 -18.33
C LYS A 136 2.34 9.12 -18.90
N SER A 137 3.04 7.98 -18.86
CA SER A 137 4.32 7.75 -19.52
C SER A 137 4.40 6.33 -20.10
N ASP A 138 5.07 6.20 -21.24
CA ASP A 138 5.51 4.93 -21.82
C ASP A 138 7.01 4.64 -21.54
N GLY A 139 7.63 5.43 -20.67
CA GLY A 139 9.06 5.36 -20.38
C GLY A 139 9.95 6.16 -21.33
N THR A 140 9.36 7.02 -22.17
CA THR A 140 10.08 7.99 -23.01
C THR A 140 9.66 9.42 -22.67
N SER A 141 10.53 10.39 -22.97
CA SER A 141 10.20 11.82 -22.78
C SER A 141 9.00 12.25 -23.62
N THR A 142 8.90 11.77 -24.87
CA THR A 142 7.81 12.12 -25.80
C THR A 142 6.48 11.48 -25.41
N GLY A 143 6.51 10.27 -24.86
CA GLY A 143 5.32 9.59 -24.37
C GLY A 143 4.89 10.01 -22.97
N THR A 144 5.64 10.90 -22.31
CA THR A 144 5.29 11.46 -21.01
C THR A 144 4.46 12.72 -21.17
N VAL A 145 3.15 12.62 -20.98
CA VAL A 145 2.19 13.69 -21.32
C VAL A 145 1.02 13.73 -20.35
N MET A 146 0.45 14.93 -20.18
CA MET A 146 -0.85 15.10 -19.52
C MET A 146 -1.91 14.38 -20.33
N VAL A 147 -2.75 13.58 -19.67
CA VAL A 147 -3.82 12.84 -20.34
C VAL A 147 -4.98 13.77 -20.68
N LYS A 148 -5.36 14.63 -19.73
CA LYS A 148 -6.42 15.63 -19.86
C LYS A 148 -6.28 16.66 -18.75
N ASP A 149 -6.53 17.93 -19.08
CA ASP A 149 -6.81 18.98 -18.10
C ASP A 149 -8.28 18.84 -17.66
N ILE A 150 -8.51 18.13 -16.56
CA ILE A 150 -9.86 17.80 -16.08
C ILE A 150 -10.51 19.04 -15.45
N ASN A 151 -9.79 19.77 -14.59
CA ASN A 151 -10.25 21.03 -14.01
C ASN A 151 -9.50 22.19 -14.63
N SER A 152 -10.08 22.72 -15.71
CA SER A 152 -9.41 23.69 -16.58
C SER A 152 -8.75 24.85 -15.84
N GLY A 153 -7.47 25.07 -16.16
CA GLY A 153 -6.66 26.16 -15.60
C GLY A 153 -5.85 25.73 -14.37
N SER A 154 -5.30 26.69 -13.63
CA SER A 154 -4.27 26.42 -12.62
C SER A 154 -4.80 25.77 -11.33
N SER A 155 -6.10 25.47 -11.23
CA SER A 155 -6.69 24.88 -10.03
C SER A 155 -6.33 23.41 -9.88
N GLY A 156 -6.29 22.64 -10.98
CA GLY A 156 -6.06 21.21 -10.99
C GLY A 156 -7.24 20.37 -10.48
N SER A 157 -7.31 19.12 -10.93
CA SER A 157 -8.35 18.16 -10.58
C SER A 157 -8.03 17.28 -9.38
N TYR A 158 -6.79 17.33 -8.89
CA TYR A 158 -6.25 16.52 -7.79
C TYR A 158 -6.64 15.03 -7.86
N PRO A 159 -6.26 14.31 -8.94
CA PRO A 159 -6.54 12.89 -9.05
C PRO A 159 -5.95 12.09 -7.88
N ALA A 160 -6.67 11.07 -7.41
CA ALA A 160 -6.22 10.22 -6.31
C ALA A 160 -6.76 8.78 -6.43
N LYS A 161 -6.23 7.87 -5.59
CA LYS A 161 -6.69 6.47 -5.46
C LYS A 161 -6.64 5.67 -6.77
N PHE A 162 -5.55 5.82 -7.50
CA PHE A 162 -5.34 5.17 -8.80
C PHE A 162 -5.44 3.65 -8.69
N THR A 163 -6.35 3.07 -9.47
CA THR A 163 -6.63 1.63 -9.47
C THR A 163 -6.81 1.13 -10.89
N ALA A 164 -5.99 0.15 -11.28
CA ALA A 164 -6.10 -0.50 -12.58
C ALA A 164 -7.24 -1.54 -12.59
N VAL A 165 -8.10 -1.49 -13.60
CA VAL A 165 -9.08 -2.55 -13.92
C VAL A 165 -8.93 -2.88 -15.41
N GLY A 166 -8.30 -4.02 -15.71
CA GLY A 166 -7.91 -4.36 -17.07
C GLY A 166 -6.98 -3.30 -17.67
N THR A 167 -7.40 -2.65 -18.75
CA THR A 167 -6.64 -1.60 -19.44
C THR A 167 -7.09 -0.18 -19.07
N THR A 168 -7.95 -0.03 -18.06
CA THR A 168 -8.52 1.25 -17.64
C THR A 168 -8.03 1.59 -16.25
N ILE A 169 -7.64 2.85 -16.04
CA ILE A 169 -7.38 3.38 -14.70
C ILE A 169 -8.63 4.07 -14.16
N TYR A 170 -8.98 3.76 -12.93
CA TYR A 170 -10.02 4.43 -12.15
C TYR A 170 -9.38 5.25 -11.04
N PHE A 171 -9.97 6.40 -10.74
CA PHE A 171 -9.44 7.35 -9.77
C PHE A 171 -10.55 8.30 -9.31
N SER A 172 -10.35 8.96 -8.18
CA SER A 172 -11.18 10.11 -7.77
C SER A 172 -10.59 11.40 -8.32
N ALA A 173 -11.42 12.32 -8.82
CA ALA A 173 -11.01 13.63 -9.31
C ALA A 173 -12.19 14.61 -9.37
N SER A 174 -11.90 15.90 -9.49
CA SER A 174 -12.86 16.99 -9.54
C SER A 174 -12.65 17.80 -10.80
N ASP A 175 -13.72 18.12 -11.51
CA ASP A 175 -13.72 19.03 -12.65
C ASP A 175 -14.02 20.49 -12.25
N GLY A 176 -14.08 20.77 -10.95
CA GLY A 176 -14.45 22.07 -10.41
C GLY A 176 -15.96 22.37 -10.41
N LEU A 177 -16.79 21.47 -10.95
CA LEU A 177 -18.25 21.63 -11.03
C LEU A 177 -18.98 20.61 -10.17
N ASN A 178 -18.49 19.36 -10.14
CA ASN A 178 -19.20 18.21 -9.56
C ASN A 178 -18.55 17.67 -8.26
N GLY A 179 -17.62 18.41 -7.65
CA GLY A 179 -16.85 17.89 -6.52
C GLY A 179 -15.94 16.71 -6.89
N GLN A 180 -15.35 16.04 -5.90
CA GLN A 180 -14.54 14.83 -6.16
C GLN A 180 -15.48 13.63 -6.40
N GLU A 181 -15.43 13.09 -7.62
CA GLU A 181 -16.27 11.99 -8.12
C GLU A 181 -15.40 10.85 -8.68
N LEU A 182 -16.04 9.73 -9.09
CA LEU A 182 -15.33 8.62 -9.72
C LEU A 182 -15.07 8.94 -11.20
N TRP A 183 -13.81 8.88 -11.61
CA TRP A 183 -13.35 9.05 -12.98
C TRP A 183 -12.67 7.79 -13.50
N LYS A 184 -12.60 7.67 -14.82
CA LYS A 184 -11.83 6.64 -15.50
C LYS A 184 -11.04 7.21 -16.67
N SER A 185 -9.99 6.51 -17.08
CA SER A 185 -9.21 6.81 -18.28
C SER A 185 -8.67 5.55 -18.96
N ASP A 186 -8.64 5.56 -20.29
CA ASP A 186 -7.91 4.60 -21.13
C ASP A 186 -6.53 5.12 -21.57
N GLY A 187 -6.08 6.24 -20.99
CA GLY A 187 -4.85 6.94 -21.38
C GLY A 187 -5.03 7.93 -22.53
N THR A 188 -6.26 8.20 -22.97
CA THR A 188 -6.57 9.25 -23.95
C THR A 188 -7.45 10.34 -23.33
N ALA A 189 -7.37 11.57 -23.87
CA ALA A 189 -8.22 12.67 -23.41
C ALA A 189 -9.72 12.35 -23.60
N SER A 190 -10.09 11.69 -24.69
CA SER A 190 -11.49 11.32 -24.99
C SER A 190 -12.01 10.20 -24.09
N GLY A 191 -11.17 9.24 -23.72
CA GLY A 191 -11.53 8.18 -22.78
C GLY A 191 -11.44 8.59 -21.31
N THR A 192 -10.95 9.81 -21.02
CA THR A 192 -10.87 10.36 -19.66
C THR A 192 -12.16 11.10 -19.30
N VAL A 193 -13.04 10.41 -18.57
CA VAL A 193 -14.41 10.86 -18.29
C VAL A 193 -14.84 10.53 -16.86
N MET A 194 -15.71 11.37 -16.31
CA MET A 194 -16.43 11.06 -15.08
C MET A 194 -17.34 9.86 -15.34
N VAL A 195 -17.28 8.88 -14.45
CA VAL A 195 -18.09 7.66 -14.54
C VAL A 195 -19.54 7.97 -14.20
N LYS A 196 -19.75 8.72 -13.11
CA LYS A 196 -21.05 9.17 -12.61
C LYS A 196 -20.84 10.30 -11.60
N ASP A 197 -21.70 11.31 -11.66
CA ASP A 197 -21.92 12.25 -10.56
C ASP A 197 -22.80 11.56 -9.52
N ILE A 198 -22.16 10.93 -8.52
CA ILE A 198 -22.86 10.11 -7.52
C ILE A 198 -23.55 11.02 -6.50
N ASN A 199 -22.88 12.07 -6.04
CA ASN A 199 -23.44 13.06 -5.14
C ASN A 199 -23.78 14.34 -5.90
N SER A 200 -24.97 14.35 -6.51
CA SER A 200 -25.34 15.33 -7.54
C SER A 200 -25.02 16.79 -7.21
N GLY A 201 -24.45 17.50 -8.19
CA GLY A 201 -24.09 18.91 -8.08
C GLY A 201 -22.68 19.11 -7.54
N SER A 202 -22.42 20.22 -6.84
CA SER A 202 -21.05 20.57 -6.41
C SER A 202 -20.56 19.83 -5.16
N SER A 203 -21.35 18.88 -4.64
CA SER A 203 -20.98 18.08 -3.48
C SER A 203 -20.13 16.91 -3.93
N SER A 204 -19.22 16.45 -3.07
CA SER A 204 -18.38 15.30 -3.41
C SER A 204 -19.00 13.99 -2.94
N SER A 205 -18.89 12.93 -3.74
CA SER A 205 -19.13 11.55 -3.31
C SER A 205 -17.93 10.91 -2.60
N SER A 206 -16.76 11.56 -2.68
CA SER A 206 -15.49 11.17 -2.05
C SER A 206 -15.15 9.67 -2.24
N PRO A 207 -15.04 9.18 -3.50
CA PRO A 207 -14.73 7.78 -3.75
C PRO A 207 -13.39 7.38 -3.10
N SER A 208 -13.43 6.27 -2.37
CA SER A 208 -12.29 5.74 -1.61
C SER A 208 -12.25 4.21 -1.67
N GLU A 209 -11.14 3.61 -1.24
CA GLU A 209 -10.97 2.14 -1.21
C GLU A 209 -11.20 1.45 -2.57
N LEU A 210 -10.83 2.14 -3.66
CA LEU A 210 -11.00 1.61 -5.02
C LEU A 210 -10.27 0.27 -5.15
N THR A 211 -11.03 -0.79 -5.44
CA THR A 211 -10.55 -2.17 -5.44
C THR A 211 -11.14 -2.93 -6.63
N ALA A 212 -10.27 -3.51 -7.45
CA ALA A 212 -10.68 -4.31 -8.59
C ALA A 212 -11.01 -5.75 -8.15
N VAL A 213 -12.18 -6.25 -8.56
CA VAL A 213 -12.55 -7.68 -8.47
C VAL A 213 -12.94 -8.14 -9.87
N GLY A 214 -12.02 -8.80 -10.57
CA GLY A 214 -12.18 -9.08 -12.00
C GLY A 214 -12.29 -7.79 -12.81
N ASN A 215 -13.41 -7.61 -13.53
CA ASN A 215 -13.67 -6.40 -14.33
C ASN A 215 -14.55 -5.37 -13.61
N THR A 216 -14.92 -5.62 -12.35
CA THR A 216 -15.76 -4.72 -11.56
C THR A 216 -14.89 -3.96 -10.57
N LEU A 217 -15.05 -2.64 -10.53
CA LEU A 217 -14.48 -1.80 -9.49
C LEU A 217 -15.47 -1.71 -8.32
N TYR A 218 -14.99 -2.00 -7.11
CA TYR A 218 -15.69 -1.74 -5.86
C TYR A 218 -15.04 -0.56 -5.16
N PHE A 219 -15.85 0.26 -4.50
CA PHE A 219 -15.37 1.45 -3.81
C PHE A 219 -16.39 1.92 -2.77
N SER A 220 -15.93 2.75 -1.85
CA SER A 220 -16.76 3.40 -0.84
C SER A 220 -17.10 4.82 -1.30
N ALA A 221 -18.37 5.23 -1.26
CA ALA A 221 -18.81 6.55 -1.70
C ALA A 221 -20.11 7.03 -1.02
N ILE A 222 -20.32 8.34 -1.04
CA ILE A 222 -21.48 9.05 -0.49
C ILE A 222 -22.38 9.53 -1.64
N ASP A 223 -23.68 9.33 -1.55
CA ASP A 223 -24.67 9.80 -2.55
C ASP A 223 -25.59 10.93 -2.05
N GLY A 224 -25.33 11.41 -0.83
CA GLY A 224 -26.14 12.43 -0.17
C GLY A 224 -27.44 11.90 0.47
N LEU A 225 -27.73 10.59 0.37
CA LEU A 225 -28.93 9.95 0.91
C LEU A 225 -28.62 8.87 1.94
N ASN A 226 -27.68 7.97 1.63
CA ASN A 226 -27.41 6.73 2.37
C ASN A 226 -26.09 6.78 3.18
N GLY A 227 -25.51 7.98 3.37
CA GLY A 227 -24.18 8.10 3.97
C GLY A 227 -23.10 7.44 3.10
N GLN A 228 -21.98 7.05 3.71
CA GLN A 228 -20.88 6.37 3.02
C GLN A 228 -21.11 4.86 2.98
N GLU A 229 -21.24 4.31 1.77
CA GLU A 229 -21.65 2.92 1.54
C GLU A 229 -20.83 2.22 0.45
N LEU A 230 -21.07 0.92 0.25
CA LEU A 230 -20.38 0.12 -0.77
C LEU A 230 -21.03 0.32 -2.14
N TRP A 231 -20.24 0.78 -3.10
CA TRP A 231 -20.61 0.96 -4.50
C TRP A 231 -19.82 0.03 -5.40
N LYS A 232 -20.37 -0.21 -6.59
CA LYS A 232 -19.65 -0.88 -7.68
C LYS A 232 -19.84 -0.16 -9.01
N SER A 233 -18.89 -0.35 -9.92
CA SER A 233 -18.95 0.14 -11.29
C SER A 233 -18.25 -0.82 -12.26
N GLU A 234 -18.77 -0.91 -13.49
CA GLU A 234 -18.05 -1.50 -14.62
C GLU A 234 -17.73 -0.41 -15.66
N GLY A 235 -17.67 0.85 -15.22
CA GLY A 235 -17.19 1.99 -16.00
C GLY A 235 -18.25 2.81 -16.73
N ALA A 236 -19.55 2.58 -16.49
CA ALA A 236 -20.61 3.40 -17.05
C ALA A 236 -21.55 3.91 -15.95
N SER A 237 -22.16 5.09 -16.14
CA SER A 237 -23.10 5.64 -15.15
C SER A 237 -24.27 4.68 -14.84
N SER A 238 -24.76 3.94 -15.85
CA SER A 238 -25.86 2.98 -15.71
C SER A 238 -25.52 1.73 -14.89
N ASN A 239 -24.24 1.33 -14.82
CA ASN A 239 -23.77 0.21 -14.01
C ASN A 239 -23.00 0.64 -12.76
N THR A 240 -23.01 1.95 -12.46
CA THR A 240 -22.46 2.52 -11.24
C THR A 240 -23.55 2.65 -10.20
N VAL A 241 -23.60 1.69 -9.28
CA VAL A 241 -24.74 1.47 -8.39
C VAL A 241 -24.29 1.16 -6.96
N LEU A 242 -25.12 1.58 -6.00
CA LEU A 242 -25.04 1.15 -4.61
C LEU A 242 -25.21 -0.37 -4.55
N VAL A 243 -24.28 -1.06 -3.90
CA VAL A 243 -24.35 -2.52 -3.71
C VAL A 243 -25.35 -2.84 -2.59
N LYS A 244 -25.21 -2.15 -1.46
CA LYS A 244 -26.08 -2.27 -0.29
C LYS A 244 -25.95 -1.02 0.57
N ASP A 245 -27.09 -0.56 1.08
CA ASP A 245 -27.18 0.37 2.22
C ASP A 245 -27.00 -0.48 3.49
N ILE A 246 -25.76 -0.58 3.99
CA ILE A 246 -25.40 -1.47 5.11
C ILE A 246 -25.93 -0.88 6.42
N TRP A 247 -25.70 0.42 6.65
CA TRP A 247 -26.30 1.13 7.78
C TRP A 247 -27.29 2.17 7.27
N THR A 248 -28.56 1.77 7.29
CA THR A 248 -29.66 2.55 6.76
C THR A 248 -29.71 3.99 7.27
N GLY A 249 -29.86 4.93 6.34
CA GLY A 249 -29.99 6.36 6.61
C GLY A 249 -28.72 7.14 6.29
N SER A 250 -28.60 8.38 6.81
CA SER A 250 -27.52 9.29 6.40
C SER A 250 -26.17 9.04 7.06
N THR A 251 -26.06 8.06 7.98
CA THR A 251 -24.81 7.75 8.68
C THR A 251 -23.88 6.93 7.78
N GLY A 252 -24.42 5.90 7.13
CA GLY A 252 -23.67 4.96 6.29
C GLY A 252 -22.80 3.99 7.09
N GLY A 253 -22.57 2.81 6.53
CA GLY A 253 -21.81 1.73 7.16
C GLY A 253 -20.30 1.89 7.10
N GLY A 254 -19.81 2.88 6.34
CA GLY A 254 -18.39 3.19 6.19
C GLY A 254 -17.50 2.01 5.77
N PRO A 255 -17.78 1.31 4.64
CA PRO A 255 -16.92 0.23 4.17
C PRO A 255 -15.47 0.69 4.01
N ASN A 256 -14.54 -0.07 4.59
CA ASN A 256 -13.10 0.18 4.56
C ASN A 256 -12.30 -1.11 4.36
N LEU A 257 -11.00 -1.02 4.08
CA LEU A 257 -10.10 -2.17 3.89
C LEU A 257 -10.57 -3.14 2.78
N LEU A 258 -11.08 -2.58 1.67
CA LEU A 258 -11.61 -3.39 0.59
C LEU A 258 -10.50 -4.28 -0.01
N THR A 259 -10.74 -5.58 0.00
CA THR A 259 -9.76 -6.60 -0.39
C THR A 259 -10.41 -7.66 -1.25
N ALA A 260 -9.84 -7.88 -2.44
CA ALA A 260 -10.33 -8.87 -3.39
C ALA A 260 -9.74 -10.27 -3.08
N ILE A 261 -10.58 -11.31 -3.04
CA ILE A 261 -10.13 -12.70 -2.91
C ILE A 261 -11.10 -13.65 -3.63
N GLY A 262 -10.56 -14.51 -4.51
CA GLY A 262 -11.36 -15.55 -5.18
C GLY A 262 -12.59 -15.03 -5.96
N GLY A 263 -12.58 -13.78 -6.44
CA GLY A 263 -13.72 -13.16 -7.13
C GLY A 263 -14.79 -12.56 -6.20
N SER A 264 -14.57 -12.55 -4.89
CA SER A 264 -15.39 -11.84 -3.90
C SER A 264 -14.64 -10.66 -3.30
N LEU A 265 -15.39 -9.73 -2.73
CA LEU A 265 -14.85 -8.60 -1.97
C LEU A 265 -15.01 -8.85 -0.48
N TYR A 266 -13.98 -8.56 0.31
CA TYR A 266 -14.00 -8.55 1.77
C TYR A 266 -13.63 -7.16 2.25
N PHE A 267 -14.23 -6.73 3.35
CA PHE A 267 -14.08 -5.37 3.86
C PHE A 267 -14.56 -5.31 5.31
N SER A 268 -14.21 -4.24 6.01
CA SER A 268 -14.80 -3.91 7.30
C SER A 268 -15.97 -2.94 7.12
N ALA A 269 -17.09 -3.14 7.82
CA ALA A 269 -18.22 -2.20 7.82
C ALA A 269 -19.06 -2.31 9.10
N ASN A 270 -19.84 -1.27 9.38
CA ASN A 270 -20.77 -1.19 10.49
C ASN A 270 -22.22 -1.16 10.00
N ASP A 271 -23.12 -1.95 10.57
CA ASP A 271 -24.55 -1.97 10.24
C ASP A 271 -25.42 -1.17 11.22
N GLY A 272 -24.81 -0.48 12.17
CA GLY A 272 -25.47 0.25 13.25
C GLY A 272 -25.91 -0.63 14.42
N ILE A 273 -25.64 -1.94 14.38
CA ILE A 273 -26.03 -2.92 15.40
C ILE A 273 -24.80 -3.59 16.01
N ASN A 274 -23.86 -4.04 15.18
CA ASN A 274 -22.77 -4.92 15.57
C ASN A 274 -21.39 -4.26 15.59
N GLY A 275 -21.32 -2.92 15.50
CA GLY A 275 -20.04 -2.23 15.34
C GLY A 275 -19.38 -2.55 13.99
N THR A 276 -18.11 -2.20 13.84
CA THR A 276 -17.34 -2.44 12.61
C THR A 276 -16.76 -3.86 12.62
N GLU A 277 -17.28 -4.72 11.75
CA GLU A 277 -16.98 -6.16 11.69
C GLU A 277 -16.53 -6.59 10.29
N LEU A 278 -16.22 -7.89 10.11
CA LEU A 278 -15.80 -8.43 8.80
C LEU A 278 -17.03 -8.69 7.94
N TRP A 279 -17.05 -8.12 6.73
CA TRP A 279 -18.08 -8.29 5.73
C TRP A 279 -17.51 -8.89 4.45
N LYS A 280 -18.39 -9.49 3.66
CA LYS A 280 -18.11 -9.92 2.29
C LYS A 280 -19.23 -9.52 1.33
N SER A 281 -18.89 -9.41 0.06
CA SER A 281 -19.84 -9.15 -1.03
C SER A 281 -19.48 -9.95 -2.29
N ASP A 282 -20.52 -10.46 -2.95
CA ASP A 282 -20.47 -11.00 -4.33
C ASP A 282 -20.87 -9.95 -5.38
N GLY A 283 -21.08 -8.71 -4.96
CA GLY A 283 -21.58 -7.61 -5.79
C GLY A 283 -23.09 -7.44 -5.81
N ASN A 284 -23.85 -8.28 -5.10
CA ASN A 284 -25.29 -8.15 -4.95
C ASN A 284 -25.63 -7.80 -3.50
N SER A 285 -26.74 -7.07 -3.30
CA SER A 285 -27.22 -6.71 -1.97
C SER A 285 -27.46 -7.94 -1.08
N SER A 286 -28.01 -9.04 -1.64
CA SER A 286 -28.27 -10.28 -0.91
C SER A 286 -27.01 -11.06 -0.54
N GLY A 287 -25.96 -10.96 -1.34
CA GLY A 287 -24.66 -11.58 -1.06
C GLY A 287 -23.72 -10.68 -0.28
N THR A 288 -24.15 -9.47 0.08
CA THR A 288 -23.42 -8.53 0.93
C THR A 288 -23.81 -8.72 2.38
N VAL A 289 -22.99 -9.45 3.12
CA VAL A 289 -23.32 -9.95 4.46
C VAL A 289 -22.12 -9.86 5.39
N MET A 290 -22.39 -9.67 6.69
CA MET A 290 -21.40 -9.85 7.74
C MET A 290 -20.97 -11.33 7.76
N VAL A 291 -19.66 -11.57 7.81
CA VAL A 291 -19.09 -12.91 7.88
C VAL A 291 -19.23 -13.46 9.29
N LYS A 292 -18.90 -12.63 10.28
CA LYS A 292 -18.96 -12.95 11.71
C LYS A 292 -18.95 -11.66 12.52
N ASP A 293 -19.78 -11.62 13.57
CA ASP A 293 -19.68 -10.67 14.66
C ASP A 293 -18.54 -11.15 15.58
N ILE A 294 -17.32 -10.63 15.37
CA ILE A 294 -16.12 -11.08 16.08
C ILE A 294 -16.14 -10.51 17.50
N TYR A 295 -16.36 -9.20 17.64
CA TYR A 295 -16.60 -8.58 18.94
C TYR A 295 -18.10 -8.51 19.20
N SER A 296 -18.62 -9.52 19.89
CA SER A 296 -20.06 -9.65 20.14
C SER A 296 -20.75 -8.38 20.65
N GLY A 297 -21.85 -8.02 20.01
CA GLY A 297 -22.66 -6.86 20.37
C GLY A 297 -22.26 -5.61 19.60
N SER A 298 -22.44 -4.42 20.17
CA SER A 298 -22.28 -3.15 19.43
C SER A 298 -20.85 -2.60 19.39
N SER A 299 -19.85 -3.39 19.81
CA SER A 299 -18.45 -2.97 19.83
C SER A 299 -17.76 -3.41 18.55
N SER A 300 -16.78 -2.65 18.06
CA SER A 300 -16.05 -3.02 16.85
C SER A 300 -14.89 -3.96 17.16
N SER A 301 -14.65 -4.96 16.31
CA SER A 301 -13.50 -5.86 16.41
C SER A 301 -12.16 -5.27 15.95
N SER A 302 -12.07 -3.95 15.72
CA SER A 302 -10.82 -3.25 15.34
C SER A 302 -10.06 -3.92 14.19
N ILE A 303 -10.81 -4.36 13.17
CA ILE A 303 -10.25 -5.05 12.00
C ILE A 303 -9.18 -4.19 11.32
N GLY A 304 -8.06 -4.82 10.98
CA GLY A 304 -6.97 -4.19 10.25
C GLY A 304 -6.19 -5.17 9.38
N GLU A 305 -5.49 -4.64 8.37
CA GLU A 305 -4.60 -5.41 7.49
C GLU A 305 -5.24 -6.64 6.86
N LEU A 306 -6.33 -6.43 6.12
CA LEU A 306 -6.89 -7.49 5.29
C LEU A 306 -5.89 -7.86 4.19
N THR A 307 -5.27 -9.03 4.34
CA THR A 307 -4.31 -9.56 3.38
C THR A 307 -4.83 -10.89 2.82
N ALA A 308 -5.07 -10.92 1.51
CA ALA A 308 -5.41 -12.15 0.81
C ALA A 308 -4.14 -12.99 0.56
N ILE A 309 -4.09 -14.21 1.12
CA ILE A 309 -3.00 -15.17 0.91
C ILE A 309 -3.63 -16.46 0.37
N GLY A 310 -3.44 -16.70 -0.92
CA GLY A 310 -4.15 -17.76 -1.64
C GLY A 310 -5.66 -17.55 -1.60
N SER A 311 -6.39 -18.51 -1.03
CA SER A 311 -7.85 -18.43 -0.83
C SER A 311 -8.27 -18.09 0.60
N THR A 312 -7.32 -17.72 1.47
CA THR A 312 -7.58 -17.37 2.87
C THR A 312 -7.30 -15.89 3.08
N LEU A 313 -8.19 -15.22 3.83
CA LEU A 313 -7.97 -13.86 4.28
C LEU A 313 -7.30 -13.91 5.66
N TYR A 314 -6.17 -13.24 5.82
CA TYR A 314 -5.52 -13.00 7.10
C TYR A 314 -5.65 -11.54 7.48
N PHE A 315 -5.88 -11.27 8.76
CA PHE A 315 -6.13 -9.93 9.26
C PHE A 315 -5.94 -9.89 10.78
N ARG A 316 -5.85 -8.70 11.36
CA ARG A 316 -5.92 -8.54 12.81
C ARG A 316 -7.34 -8.20 13.25
N ALA A 317 -7.76 -8.71 14.42
CA ALA A 317 -9.05 -8.38 15.03
C ALA A 317 -9.05 -8.66 16.55
N ASN A 318 -10.01 -8.05 17.24
CA ASN A 318 -10.27 -8.19 18.67
C ASN A 318 -11.66 -8.80 18.90
N ASP A 319 -11.72 -9.89 19.67
CA ASP A 319 -12.98 -10.56 20.05
C ASP A 319 -13.54 -10.13 21.41
N GLY A 320 -12.88 -9.15 22.06
CA GLY A 320 -13.21 -8.68 23.40
C GLY A 320 -12.68 -9.55 24.53
N ILE A 321 -11.91 -10.60 24.21
CA ILE A 321 -11.31 -11.52 25.17
C ILE A 321 -9.79 -11.52 25.04
N HIS A 322 -9.27 -11.65 23.81
CA HIS A 322 -7.84 -11.87 23.54
C HIS A 322 -7.12 -10.62 23.00
N GLN A 323 -7.75 -9.44 23.06
CA GLN A 323 -7.22 -8.22 22.44
C GLN A 323 -7.00 -8.41 20.92
N ILE A 324 -6.15 -7.58 20.30
CA ILE A 324 -5.91 -7.62 18.84
C ILE A 324 -4.90 -8.71 18.50
N GLU A 325 -5.37 -9.76 17.85
CA GLU A 325 -4.58 -10.95 17.50
C GLU A 325 -4.67 -11.28 16.01
N LEU A 326 -3.96 -12.33 15.56
CA LEU A 326 -3.98 -12.78 14.16
C LEU A 326 -5.22 -13.65 13.93
N TRP A 327 -6.02 -13.28 12.93
CA TRP A 327 -7.21 -14.00 12.51
C TRP A 327 -7.09 -14.47 11.07
N LYS A 328 -7.87 -15.51 10.75
CA LYS A 328 -8.06 -15.98 9.38
C LYS A 328 -9.54 -16.19 9.06
N SER A 329 -9.89 -16.10 7.77
CA SER A 329 -11.22 -16.39 7.27
C SER A 329 -11.19 -17.07 5.90
N ASP A 330 -12.06 -18.07 5.72
CA ASP A 330 -12.42 -18.65 4.41
C ASP A 330 -13.71 -18.03 3.85
N GLY A 331 -14.23 -16.99 4.50
CA GLY A 331 -15.50 -16.35 4.18
C GLY A 331 -16.74 -16.98 4.78
N THR A 332 -16.59 -17.99 5.63
CA THR A 332 -17.67 -18.55 6.43
C THR A 332 -17.53 -18.14 7.90
N MET A 333 -18.64 -18.09 8.62
CA MET A 333 -18.63 -17.85 10.07
C MET A 333 -17.77 -18.88 10.82
N SER A 334 -17.82 -20.16 10.42
CA SER A 334 -17.06 -21.25 11.05
C SER A 334 -15.57 -21.21 10.73
N GLY A 335 -15.19 -20.78 9.53
CA GLY A 335 -13.79 -20.64 9.13
C GLY A 335 -13.17 -19.30 9.51
N THR A 336 -13.95 -18.40 10.13
CA THR A 336 -13.45 -17.13 10.67
C THR A 336 -13.04 -17.29 12.13
N VAL A 337 -11.75 -17.50 12.35
CA VAL A 337 -11.18 -17.91 13.65
C VAL A 337 -9.85 -17.21 13.92
N MET A 338 -9.56 -16.98 15.20
CA MET A 338 -8.23 -16.60 15.66
C MET A 338 -7.24 -17.73 15.34
N VAL A 339 -6.06 -17.36 14.84
CA VAL A 339 -4.98 -18.32 14.52
C VAL A 339 -4.32 -18.78 15.81
N THR A 340 -3.89 -17.83 16.64
CA THR A 340 -3.35 -18.05 17.98
C THR A 340 -3.42 -16.76 18.78
N ASP A 341 -3.51 -16.88 20.10
CA ASP A 341 -3.24 -15.80 21.04
C ASP A 341 -1.72 -15.68 21.19
N ILE A 342 -1.12 -14.61 20.68
CA ILE A 342 0.33 -14.41 20.68
C ILE A 342 0.79 -13.88 22.04
N ASN A 343 0.09 -12.89 22.61
CA ASN A 343 0.41 -12.36 23.93
C ASN A 343 -0.54 -12.90 25.02
N ILE A 344 -0.25 -14.12 25.46
CA ILE A 344 -1.03 -14.85 26.46
C ILE A 344 -1.11 -14.17 27.85
N ASN A 345 -0.21 -13.22 28.14
CA ASN A 345 -0.06 -12.63 29.47
C ASN A 345 -0.85 -11.32 29.68
N ASN A 346 -1.46 -10.76 28.63
CA ASN A 346 -2.09 -9.44 28.68
C ASN A 346 -3.63 -9.47 28.70
N ASN A 347 -4.23 -10.54 29.24
CA ASN A 347 -5.69 -10.65 29.42
C ASN A 347 -6.29 -9.69 30.48
N ASN A 348 -5.50 -8.74 31.00
CA ASN A 348 -5.88 -7.84 32.10
C ASN A 348 -6.23 -6.40 31.68
N GLY A 349 -6.28 -6.09 30.37
CA GLY A 349 -6.86 -4.84 29.87
C GLY A 349 -6.06 -3.57 30.13
N ASP A 350 -4.75 -3.65 30.39
CA ASP A 350 -3.88 -2.48 30.43
C ASP A 350 -3.55 -2.04 28.99
N ALA A 351 -4.21 -0.97 28.54
CA ALA A 351 -4.08 -0.42 27.18
C ALA A 351 -2.70 0.19 26.85
N TYR A 352 -1.74 0.14 27.78
CA TYR A 352 -0.43 0.80 27.69
C TYR A 352 0.76 -0.17 27.58
N GLN A 353 0.55 -1.49 27.57
CA GLN A 353 1.60 -2.50 27.42
C GLN A 353 1.12 -3.55 26.39
N GLY A 354 1.97 -3.93 25.43
CA GLY A 354 1.60 -4.41 24.09
C GLY A 354 0.58 -5.55 23.99
N HIS A 355 -0.29 -5.47 22.98
CA HIS A 355 -1.10 -6.59 22.47
C HIS A 355 -0.34 -7.30 21.35
N GLY A 356 -0.76 -8.50 20.91
CA GLY A 356 -0.15 -9.19 19.76
C GLY A 356 0.07 -8.26 18.57
N TYR A 357 -0.95 -7.46 18.26
CA TYR A 357 -0.99 -6.43 17.21
C TYR A 357 -0.26 -6.84 15.90
N PRO A 358 -0.67 -7.96 15.27
CA PRO A 358 -0.07 -8.38 14.01
C PRO A 358 -0.12 -7.28 12.96
N SER A 359 1.03 -7.05 12.33
CA SER A 359 1.16 -6.07 11.25
C SER A 359 2.19 -6.47 10.19
N LEU A 360 2.18 -5.78 9.05
CA LEU A 360 2.95 -6.12 7.85
C LEU A 360 2.66 -7.53 7.32
N ILE A 361 1.41 -7.99 7.42
CA ILE A 361 1.06 -9.37 7.04
C ILE A 361 1.32 -9.59 5.53
N THR A 362 2.19 -10.54 5.22
CA THR A 362 2.56 -10.94 3.85
C THR A 362 2.88 -12.44 3.78
N SER A 363 3.29 -12.96 2.61
CA SER A 363 3.63 -14.37 2.45
C SER A 363 4.72 -14.63 1.41
N VAL A 364 5.40 -15.77 1.60
CA VAL A 364 6.19 -16.44 0.56
C VAL A 364 5.73 -17.88 0.49
N GLY A 365 5.22 -18.29 -0.67
CA GLY A 365 4.49 -19.55 -0.80
C GLY A 365 3.32 -19.60 0.18
N ASP A 366 3.20 -20.70 0.93
CA ASP A 366 2.14 -20.89 1.92
C ASP A 366 2.53 -20.40 3.33
N THR A 367 3.75 -19.88 3.51
CA THR A 367 4.20 -19.36 4.81
C THR A 367 3.87 -17.88 4.91
N ILE A 368 3.14 -17.53 5.95
CA ILE A 368 2.75 -16.16 6.29
C ILE A 368 3.85 -15.58 7.16
N TYR A 369 4.18 -14.31 6.94
CA TYR A 369 5.10 -13.55 7.77
C TYR A 369 4.47 -12.23 8.17
N PHE A 370 4.75 -11.81 9.39
CA PHE A 370 4.19 -10.60 10.00
C PHE A 370 5.04 -10.22 11.20
N LYS A 371 4.85 -9.01 11.72
CA LYS A 371 5.41 -8.61 13.01
C LYS A 371 4.36 -8.67 14.11
N ALA A 372 4.75 -9.10 15.30
CA ALA A 372 3.87 -9.17 16.47
C ALA A 372 4.65 -9.13 17.79
N TYR A 373 3.96 -8.74 18.86
CA TYR A 373 4.50 -8.62 20.21
C TYR A 373 3.93 -9.70 21.14
N ASP A 374 4.77 -10.51 21.77
CA ASP A 374 4.33 -11.63 22.63
C ASP A 374 4.41 -11.35 24.14
N GLY A 375 4.78 -10.13 24.53
CA GLY A 375 4.96 -9.77 25.94
C GLY A 375 6.30 -10.20 26.56
N ILE A 376 7.18 -10.85 25.79
CA ILE A 376 8.47 -11.38 26.28
C ILE A 376 9.64 -10.90 25.42
N HIS A 377 9.54 -10.99 24.10
CA HIS A 377 10.64 -10.73 23.18
C HIS A 377 10.55 -9.36 22.48
N GLY A 378 9.49 -8.59 22.73
CA GLY A 378 9.25 -7.37 21.95
C GLY A 378 8.48 -7.60 20.67
N THR A 379 8.45 -6.57 19.81
CA THR A 379 7.85 -6.69 18.47
C THR A 379 8.83 -7.35 17.53
N GLU A 380 8.57 -8.61 17.17
CA GLU A 380 9.50 -9.45 16.44
C GLU A 380 8.93 -9.96 15.12
N LEU A 381 9.78 -10.57 14.28
CA LEU A 381 9.35 -11.23 13.04
C LEU A 381 8.78 -12.62 13.35
N TRP A 382 7.54 -12.87 12.94
CA TRP A 382 6.83 -14.13 13.09
C TRP A 382 6.58 -14.79 11.75
N LYS A 383 6.43 -16.11 11.80
CA LYS A 383 5.90 -16.91 10.68
C LYS A 383 4.71 -17.74 11.13
N SER A 384 3.82 -18.06 10.20
CA SER A 384 2.68 -18.94 10.44
C SER A 384 2.35 -19.78 9.20
N ASP A 385 1.88 -21.01 9.42
CA ASP A 385 1.21 -21.84 8.41
C ASP A 385 -0.33 -21.71 8.48
N GLY A 386 -0.81 -20.72 9.23
CA GLY A 386 -2.23 -20.49 9.49
C GLY A 386 -2.79 -21.34 10.63
N THR A 387 -1.96 -22.07 11.38
CA THR A 387 -2.33 -22.82 12.58
C THR A 387 -1.61 -22.29 13.82
N ALA A 388 -2.18 -22.53 15.01
CA ALA A 388 -1.51 -22.17 16.26
C ALA A 388 -0.13 -22.84 16.41
N ALA A 389 -0.03 -24.14 16.08
CA ALA A 389 1.21 -24.90 16.23
C ALA A 389 2.33 -24.45 15.26
N GLY A 390 1.95 -23.97 14.07
CA GLY A 390 2.90 -23.44 13.08
C GLY A 390 3.17 -21.95 13.22
N THR A 391 2.56 -21.26 14.19
CA THR A 391 2.81 -19.84 14.45
C THR A 391 3.96 -19.68 15.43
N LEU A 392 5.10 -19.22 14.94
CA LEU A 392 6.37 -19.21 15.66
C LEU A 392 7.14 -17.93 15.38
N ILE A 393 7.88 -17.44 16.37
CA ILE A 393 8.89 -16.41 16.16
C ILE A 393 9.93 -16.95 15.18
N VAL A 394 10.27 -16.18 14.14
CA VAL A 394 11.34 -16.53 13.20
C VAL A 394 12.67 -16.41 13.92
N LYS A 395 12.87 -15.25 14.55
CA LYS A 395 14.02 -14.94 15.39
C LYS A 395 13.69 -13.73 16.27
N ASP A 396 14.26 -13.71 17.46
CA ASP A 396 14.38 -12.51 18.30
C ASP A 396 15.51 -11.63 17.72
N ILE A 397 15.12 -10.69 16.86
CA ILE A 397 16.00 -9.80 16.10
C ILE A 397 16.51 -8.67 17.03
N SER A 398 15.70 -8.24 18.00
CA SER A 398 16.04 -7.19 18.97
C SER A 398 15.80 -7.64 20.43
N PRO A 399 16.78 -8.32 21.04
CA PRO A 399 16.63 -8.89 22.37
C PRO A 399 16.33 -7.84 23.47
N GLY A 400 15.29 -8.08 24.28
CA GLY A 400 15.03 -7.38 25.55
C GLY A 400 13.68 -6.65 25.65
N ASP A 401 13.16 -6.51 26.87
CA ASP A 401 11.81 -6.02 27.20
C ASP A 401 11.53 -4.53 26.86
N SER A 402 12.53 -3.76 26.42
CA SER A 402 12.39 -2.32 26.08
C SER A 402 12.09 -2.05 24.60
N SER A 403 11.88 -3.09 23.79
CA SER A 403 11.58 -3.03 22.34
C SER A 403 10.12 -2.67 22.03
N ASP A 404 9.55 -1.77 22.81
CA ASP A 404 8.25 -1.12 22.60
C ASP A 404 8.26 -0.14 21.41
N SER A 405 9.44 0.08 20.81
CA SER A 405 9.62 0.92 19.64
C SER A 405 9.25 0.17 18.35
N SER A 406 8.08 0.50 17.81
CA SER A 406 7.58 0.24 16.46
C SER A 406 8.53 0.55 15.28
N TYR A 407 9.76 0.98 15.56
CA TYR A 407 10.81 1.38 14.61
C TYR A 407 11.75 0.22 14.22
N LEU A 408 11.69 -0.92 14.90
CA LEU A 408 12.67 -2.00 14.75
C LEU A 408 12.41 -2.95 13.57
N LEU A 409 11.19 -3.02 13.02
CA LEU A 409 10.85 -3.82 11.83
C LEU A 409 9.79 -3.06 11.00
N ARG A 410 10.21 -2.51 9.85
CA ARG A 410 9.46 -1.45 9.15
C ARG A 410 8.76 -1.90 7.88
N GLU A 411 9.39 -2.77 7.11
CA GLU A 411 8.93 -3.20 5.79
C GLU A 411 9.19 -4.70 5.63
N LEU A 412 8.24 -5.43 5.02
CA LEU A 412 8.38 -6.84 4.63
C LEU A 412 8.06 -6.96 3.13
N THR A 413 9.06 -7.21 2.30
CA THR A 413 8.93 -7.26 0.83
C THR A 413 9.33 -8.64 0.30
N PRO A 414 8.38 -9.45 -0.18
CA PRO A 414 8.67 -10.72 -0.84
C PRO A 414 9.44 -10.52 -2.15
N VAL A 415 10.55 -11.25 -2.32
CA VAL A 415 11.31 -11.33 -3.59
C VAL A 415 11.70 -12.78 -3.83
N GLY A 416 11.10 -13.40 -4.86
CA GLY A 416 11.29 -14.82 -5.13
C GLY A 416 10.80 -15.69 -3.97
N ASN A 417 11.72 -16.44 -3.36
CA ASN A 417 11.44 -17.33 -2.23
C ASN A 417 11.88 -16.77 -0.87
N ALA A 418 12.18 -15.47 -0.80
CA ALA A 418 12.58 -14.81 0.44
C ALA A 418 11.69 -13.62 0.74
N ILE A 419 11.62 -13.26 2.02
CA ILE A 419 11.15 -11.95 2.45
C ILE A 419 12.33 -11.11 2.84
N TYR A 420 12.42 -9.93 2.25
CA TYR A 420 13.36 -8.90 2.64
C TYR A 420 12.73 -7.99 3.66
N PHE A 421 13.51 -7.55 4.62
CA PHE A 421 13.02 -6.66 5.66
C PHE A 421 14.08 -5.68 6.12
N VAL A 422 13.62 -4.53 6.60
CA VAL A 422 14.47 -3.54 7.26
C VAL A 422 14.24 -3.65 8.75
N ALA A 423 15.32 -3.92 9.49
CA ALA A 423 15.29 -3.98 10.93
C ALA A 423 16.39 -3.16 11.60
N GLN A 424 16.16 -2.70 12.82
CA GLN A 424 17.17 -2.10 13.67
C GLN A 424 17.61 -3.12 14.73
N THR A 425 18.92 -3.21 14.98
CA THR A 425 19.54 -4.09 15.97
C THR A 425 20.35 -3.27 16.96
N GLU A 426 20.85 -3.88 18.04
CA GLU A 426 21.81 -3.25 18.97
C GLU A 426 23.06 -2.70 18.26
N ASN A 427 23.42 -3.26 17.11
CA ASN A 427 24.61 -2.92 16.34
C ASN A 427 24.32 -2.03 15.12
N GLY A 428 23.10 -1.51 14.97
CA GLY A 428 22.70 -0.69 13.82
C GLY A 428 21.63 -1.34 12.95
N LEU A 429 21.36 -0.75 11.79
CA LEU A 429 20.31 -1.18 10.88
C LEU A 429 20.78 -2.32 9.98
N ILE A 430 19.85 -3.20 9.63
CA ILE A 430 20.09 -4.32 8.72
C ILE A 430 19.01 -4.36 7.65
N ILE A 431 19.42 -4.77 6.45
CA ILE A 431 18.51 -5.39 5.49
C ILE A 431 18.75 -6.90 5.62
N GLY A 432 17.71 -7.61 6.04
CA GLY A 432 17.75 -9.07 6.20
C GLY A 432 16.89 -9.77 5.16
N ASP A 433 17.14 -11.07 4.98
CA ASP A 433 16.25 -11.97 4.23
C ASP A 433 15.96 -13.26 5.01
N THR A 434 15.03 -14.08 4.51
CA THR A 434 14.62 -15.35 5.16
C THR A 434 15.29 -16.61 4.58
N ASN A 435 16.27 -16.51 3.68
CA ASN A 435 16.89 -17.68 3.05
C ASN A 435 17.99 -18.29 3.94
N GLU A 436 17.86 -19.60 4.22
CA GLU A 436 18.92 -20.50 4.73
C GLU A 436 19.76 -20.05 5.96
N GLY A 437 19.18 -19.30 6.90
CA GLY A 437 19.76 -19.14 8.24
C GLY A 437 21.05 -18.33 8.35
N GLU A 438 21.55 -17.79 7.24
CA GLU A 438 22.68 -16.87 7.20
C GLU A 438 22.38 -15.72 6.23
N LEU A 439 21.68 -14.68 6.70
CA LEU A 439 21.88 -13.36 6.14
C LEU A 439 21.56 -12.22 7.11
N TRP A 440 22.64 -11.60 7.56
CA TRP A 440 22.69 -10.33 8.27
C TRP A 440 23.57 -9.46 7.40
N VAL A 441 23.00 -8.71 6.44
CA VAL A 441 23.77 -7.59 5.90
C VAL A 441 23.76 -6.56 7.00
N TYR A 442 24.76 -6.64 7.87
CA TYR A 442 25.12 -5.51 8.70
C TYR A 442 25.50 -4.40 7.73
N LEU A 443 24.64 -3.40 7.67
CA LEU A 443 25.06 -2.05 7.31
C LEU A 443 25.84 -1.61 8.54
N LEU A 444 27.10 -2.07 8.61
CA LEU A 444 28.01 -1.62 9.66
C LEU A 444 28.11 -0.08 9.57
#